data_AF-A0A948RFV9-F1
#
_entry.id   AF-A0A948RFV9-F1
#
_cell.length_a   1.000
_cell.length_b   1.000
_cell.length_c   1.000
_cell.angle_alpha   90.00
_cell.angle_beta   90.00
_cell.angle_gamma   90.00
#
_symmetry.space_group_name_H-M   'P 1'
#
loop_
_entity.id
_entity.type
_entity.pdbx_description
1 polymer ?
#
loop_
_entity_poly.entity_id
_entity_poly.type
_entity_poly.pdbx_seq_one_letter_code
_entity_poly.pdbx_strand_id
1 'polypeptide(L)'
;MTTPTPTQTLDLAARFPGCVTPDERPGYSGWIVPANKLIEFAAALRDEFGYDLLSSVTGVDYFPEDRMEVVYHAYKTTGGAGLVFRTQVPRTRAEVPSLVSLYPGVEFQEREAWDLLGIKFNDHPDLRRILMWEGFSGHPLRKDWHEAYFEEEGKPFKNRWPVGKIIQAEDVNPFNDNIAYPLGFDAEKWIPEGDAALYGALAKYKTSDETGLNTDHIVVNMGPQHPSTHGVFRVAVILDGEKIVSLKPVMGYLHRTHEKIGERNTFLQNMPYTDRLDYLSSMSNNFGYALAVEKLINIAVPERADYIRIMMAELTRISNHCMALGSLFNDLGTFFTPLIYLLEERELILDIFEAVSGSRMMCNYFRFGGVARDLPEGTLEKIKGLAFERLPRKIDEIDRFLSENEIVRARCIGQGILTAE
;
A
#
# COMPACT_ATOMS: atom_id res chain seq x y z
N MET A 1 28.36 -17.01 -5.20
CA MET A 1 27.39 -17.57 -4.24
C MET A 1 28.03 -17.55 -2.86
N THR A 2 27.95 -16.41 -2.18
CA THR A 2 28.28 -16.33 -0.76
C THR A 2 27.16 -16.99 0.01
N THR A 3 27.50 -18.07 0.71
CA THR A 3 26.64 -18.73 1.71
C THR A 3 26.05 -17.64 2.61
N PRO A 4 24.72 -17.59 2.83
CA PRO A 4 24.16 -16.66 3.80
C PRO A 4 24.83 -16.94 5.14
N THR A 5 25.53 -15.93 5.67
CA THR A 5 26.03 -15.95 7.05
C THR A 5 24.86 -16.31 7.95
N PRO A 6 24.98 -17.30 8.86
CA PRO A 6 23.89 -17.67 9.73
C PRO A 6 23.47 -16.43 10.50
N THR A 7 22.25 -15.96 10.23
CA THR A 7 21.59 -14.91 11.00
C THR A 7 21.80 -15.25 12.47
N GLN A 8 22.39 -14.34 13.25
CA GLN A 8 22.36 -14.45 14.71
C GLN A 8 20.91 -14.76 15.07
N THR A 9 20.65 -16.00 15.51
CA THR A 9 19.33 -16.39 15.97
C THR A 9 19.08 -15.51 17.17
N LEU A 10 18.33 -14.43 16.95
CA LEU A 10 17.81 -13.58 18.01
C LEU A 10 17.18 -14.52 19.02
N ASP A 11 17.81 -14.69 20.18
CA ASP A 11 17.32 -15.59 21.23
C ASP A 11 16.18 -14.91 21.98
N LEU A 12 15.13 -14.56 21.23
CA LEU A 12 13.90 -13.98 21.73
C LEU A 12 13.18 -14.98 22.65
N ALA A 13 13.42 -16.28 22.46
CA ALA A 13 12.98 -17.32 23.39
C ALA A 13 13.65 -17.21 24.76
N ALA A 14 14.96 -16.91 24.83
CA ALA A 14 15.63 -16.64 26.10
C ALA A 14 15.19 -15.33 26.75
N ARG A 15 14.90 -14.28 25.96
CA ARG A 15 14.41 -12.99 26.49
C ARG A 15 12.97 -13.07 27.00
N PHE A 16 12.14 -13.92 26.38
CA PHE A 16 10.71 -14.11 26.69
C PHE A 16 10.38 -15.59 26.95
N PRO A 17 10.93 -16.19 28.02
CA PRO A 17 10.79 -17.63 28.27
C PRO A 17 9.31 -18.02 28.46
N GLY A 18 8.85 -18.98 27.66
CA GLY A 18 7.48 -19.51 27.71
C GLY A 18 6.39 -18.55 27.22
N CYS A 19 6.74 -17.35 26.76
CA CYS A 19 5.79 -16.34 26.27
C CYS A 19 5.74 -16.29 24.75
N VAL A 20 6.85 -16.51 24.05
CA VAL A 20 6.88 -16.53 22.57
C VAL A 20 7.13 -17.94 22.08
N THR A 21 6.39 -18.35 21.05
CA THR A 21 6.60 -19.65 20.41
C THR A 21 7.08 -19.44 18.97
N PRO A 22 8.07 -20.21 18.49
CA PRO A 22 8.43 -20.17 17.09
C PRO A 22 7.25 -20.65 16.24
N ASP A 23 7.03 -20.04 15.08
CA ASP A 23 5.98 -20.44 14.15
C ASP A 23 6.42 -21.67 13.34
N GLU A 24 6.01 -22.85 13.78
CA GLU A 24 6.40 -24.14 13.17
C GLU A 24 5.52 -24.55 11.97
N ARG A 25 4.57 -23.70 11.54
CA ARG A 25 3.72 -24.00 10.38
C ARG A 25 4.56 -24.10 9.10
N PRO A 26 4.30 -25.06 8.19
CA PRO A 26 5.08 -25.22 6.96
C PRO A 26 5.11 -23.93 6.12
N GLY A 27 6.31 -23.43 5.83
CA GLY A 27 6.52 -22.21 5.05
C GLY A 27 6.40 -20.90 5.83
N TYR A 28 6.06 -20.94 7.12
CA TYR A 28 6.07 -19.79 8.01
C TYR A 28 7.44 -19.64 8.67
N SER A 29 7.74 -18.40 9.05
CA SER A 29 8.90 -18.06 9.87
C SER A 29 8.51 -16.96 10.85
N GLY A 30 9.28 -16.83 11.93
CA GLY A 30 9.05 -15.83 12.95
C GLY A 30 8.44 -16.38 14.24
N TRP A 31 7.74 -15.52 14.96
CA TRP A 31 7.28 -15.78 16.33
C TRP A 31 5.78 -15.57 16.49
N ILE A 32 5.13 -16.41 17.28
CA ILE A 32 3.76 -16.21 17.75
C ILE A 32 3.85 -15.63 19.17
N VAL A 33 3.21 -14.48 19.35
CA VAL A 33 3.21 -13.67 20.56
C VAL A 33 1.77 -13.54 21.07
N PRO A 34 1.49 -13.96 22.32
CA PRO A 34 0.21 -13.75 22.97
C PRO A 34 -0.17 -12.26 23.03
N ALA A 35 -1.45 -11.95 22.80
CA ALA A 35 -1.92 -10.57 22.72
C ALA A 35 -1.59 -9.75 23.97
N ASN A 36 -1.64 -10.35 25.17
CA ASN A 36 -1.31 -9.69 26.44
C ASN A 36 0.19 -9.35 26.61
N LYS A 37 1.07 -9.94 25.79
CA LYS A 37 2.52 -9.69 25.80
C LYS A 37 3.00 -8.91 24.58
N LEU A 38 2.09 -8.54 23.68
CA LEU A 38 2.41 -7.90 22.41
C LEU A 38 3.15 -6.57 22.58
N ILE A 39 2.67 -5.69 23.45
CA ILE A 39 3.29 -4.37 23.70
C ILE A 39 4.71 -4.56 24.29
N GLU A 40 4.85 -5.44 25.29
CA GLU A 40 6.14 -5.71 25.94
C GLU A 40 7.16 -6.28 24.93
N PHE A 41 6.72 -7.22 24.10
CA PHE A 41 7.54 -7.82 23.05
C PHE A 41 7.95 -6.78 22.00
N ALA A 42 7.00 -5.99 21.50
CA ALA A 42 7.24 -4.97 20.49
C ALA A 42 8.17 -3.86 21.00
N ALA A 43 8.03 -3.44 22.27
CA ALA A 43 8.91 -2.47 22.89
C ALA A 43 10.35 -2.98 22.99
N ALA A 44 10.54 -4.22 23.45
CA ALA A 44 11.88 -4.83 23.47
C ALA A 44 12.45 -5.00 22.06
N LEU A 45 11.61 -5.38 21.08
CA LEU A 45 12.04 -5.53 19.69
C LEU A 45 12.58 -4.22 19.11
N ARG A 46 11.93 -3.09 19.42
CA ARG A 46 12.39 -1.75 19.06
C ARG A 46 13.64 -1.35 19.84
N ASP A 47 13.55 -1.36 21.16
CA ASP A 47 14.51 -0.69 22.04
C ASP A 47 15.78 -1.53 22.30
N GLU A 48 15.67 -2.86 22.37
CA GLU A 48 16.79 -3.76 22.64
C GLU A 48 17.41 -4.35 21.36
N PHE A 49 16.57 -4.61 20.34
CA PHE A 49 17.00 -5.32 19.13
C PHE A 49 17.06 -4.44 17.87
N GLY A 50 16.61 -3.18 17.95
CA GLY A 50 16.75 -2.19 16.88
C GLY A 50 15.81 -2.40 15.69
N TYR A 51 14.68 -3.11 15.87
CA TYR A 51 13.62 -3.14 14.85
C TYR A 51 12.71 -1.93 15.04
N ASP A 52 13.13 -0.82 14.47
CA ASP A 52 12.51 0.51 14.51
C ASP A 52 11.37 0.69 13.50
N LEU A 53 11.26 -0.17 12.49
CA LEU A 53 10.25 -0.06 11.44
C LEU A 53 9.31 -1.28 11.41
N LEU A 54 8.02 -1.05 11.66
CA LEU A 54 6.96 -1.98 11.26
C LEU A 54 6.48 -1.58 9.85
N SER A 55 6.87 -2.37 8.84
CA SER A 55 6.55 -2.05 7.45
C SER A 55 5.11 -2.43 7.07
N SER A 56 4.57 -3.47 7.70
CA SER A 56 3.25 -4.00 7.36
C SER A 56 2.62 -4.73 8.55
N VAL A 57 1.39 -4.33 8.86
CA VAL A 57 0.47 -4.99 9.78
C VAL A 57 -0.75 -5.46 8.98
N THR A 58 -1.02 -6.76 8.97
CA THR A 58 -2.15 -7.34 8.23
C THR A 58 -2.92 -8.33 9.08
N GLY A 59 -4.22 -8.46 8.83
CA GLY A 59 -5.06 -9.46 9.48
C GLY A 59 -5.30 -10.69 8.58
N VAL A 60 -5.48 -11.85 9.20
CA VAL A 60 -5.81 -13.12 8.54
C VAL A 60 -6.96 -13.79 9.28
N ASP A 61 -8.06 -14.05 8.58
CA ASP A 61 -9.24 -14.77 9.10
C ASP A 61 -9.10 -16.28 8.85
N TYR A 62 -8.70 -17.02 9.90
CA TYR A 62 -8.68 -18.47 9.94
C TYR A 62 -10.07 -18.99 10.34
N PHE A 63 -11.02 -18.86 9.41
CA PHE A 63 -12.43 -19.18 9.64
C PHE A 63 -12.70 -20.62 10.11
N PRO A 64 -12.08 -21.68 9.53
CA PRO A 64 -12.29 -23.04 10.01
C PRO A 64 -11.81 -23.27 11.45
N GLU A 65 -10.82 -22.50 11.92
CA GLU A 65 -10.23 -22.60 13.25
C GLU A 65 -10.81 -21.60 14.28
N ASP A 66 -11.85 -20.83 13.91
CA ASP A 66 -12.44 -19.74 14.71
C ASP A 66 -11.40 -18.77 15.28
N ARG A 67 -10.39 -18.44 14.48
CA ARG A 67 -9.23 -17.66 14.91
C ARG A 67 -8.95 -16.51 13.96
N MET A 68 -8.57 -15.38 14.54
CA MET A 68 -8.03 -14.24 13.82
C MET A 68 -6.54 -14.10 14.15
N GLU A 69 -5.73 -13.81 13.14
CA GLU A 69 -4.30 -13.58 13.31
C GLU A 69 -3.93 -12.19 12.79
N VAL A 70 -3.13 -11.45 13.55
CA VAL A 70 -2.49 -10.22 13.09
C VAL A 70 -1.01 -10.51 12.85
N VAL A 71 -0.51 -10.17 11.68
CA VAL A 71 0.86 -10.42 11.23
C VAL A 71 1.59 -9.09 11.13
N TYR A 72 2.74 -9.00 11.81
CA TYR A 72 3.59 -7.83 11.85
C TYR A 72 4.92 -8.13 11.16
N HIS A 73 5.31 -7.30 10.19
CA HIS A 73 6.61 -7.36 9.52
C HIS A 73 7.50 -6.24 10.05
N ALA A 74 8.53 -6.63 10.80
CA ALA A 74 9.50 -5.73 11.41
C ALA A 74 10.81 -5.73 10.64
N TYR A 75 11.36 -4.54 10.45
CA TYR A 75 12.64 -4.29 9.80
C TYR A 75 13.49 -3.34 10.65
N LYS A 76 14.79 -3.36 10.38
CA LYS A 76 15.73 -2.37 10.90
C LYS A 76 16.03 -1.37 9.79
N THR A 77 15.89 -0.07 10.04
CA THR A 77 16.27 0.96 9.06
C THR A 77 17.76 0.89 8.70
N THR A 78 18.60 0.45 9.63
CA THR A 78 20.05 0.21 9.42
C THR A 78 20.36 -0.98 8.51
N GLY A 79 19.35 -1.74 8.08
CA GLY A 79 19.48 -2.95 7.28
C GLY A 79 19.65 -4.23 8.10
N GLY A 80 19.30 -5.36 7.50
CA GLY A 80 19.33 -6.69 8.12
C GLY A 80 18.18 -7.59 7.65
N ALA A 81 18.09 -8.78 8.26
CA ALA A 81 16.97 -9.68 8.02
C ALA A 81 15.70 -9.16 8.70
N GLY A 82 14.60 -9.10 7.95
CA GLY A 82 13.28 -8.82 8.51
C GLY A 82 12.86 -9.91 9.51
N LEU A 83 12.09 -9.51 10.51
CA LEU A 83 11.49 -10.40 11.49
C LEU A 83 9.98 -10.33 11.36
N VAL A 84 9.33 -11.48 11.34
CA VAL A 84 7.87 -11.56 11.35
C VAL A 84 7.43 -12.03 12.73
N PHE A 85 6.43 -11.37 13.30
CA PHE A 85 5.77 -11.86 14.49
C PHE A 85 4.25 -11.75 14.35
N ARG A 86 3.52 -12.57 15.08
CA ARG A 86 2.08 -12.75 14.90
C ARG A 86 1.37 -12.82 16.23
N THR A 87 0.13 -12.38 16.24
CA THR A 87 -0.75 -12.50 17.41
C THR A 87 -2.05 -13.15 17.01
N GLN A 88 -2.40 -14.21 17.72
CA GLN A 88 -3.61 -14.99 17.47
C GLN A 88 -4.63 -14.74 18.56
N VAL A 89 -5.87 -14.47 18.16
CA VAL A 89 -7.00 -14.20 19.05
C VAL A 89 -8.26 -14.93 18.57
N PRO A 90 -9.22 -15.23 19.47
CA PRO A 90 -10.50 -15.80 19.05
C PRO A 90 -11.23 -14.88 18.06
N ARG A 91 -11.80 -15.44 17.01
CA ARG A 91 -12.49 -14.66 15.95
C ARG A 91 -13.74 -13.96 16.48
N THR A 92 -14.48 -14.59 17.38
CA THR A 92 -15.69 -14.03 18.03
C THR A 92 -15.41 -12.78 18.85
N ARG A 93 -14.19 -12.63 19.37
CA ARG A 93 -13.71 -11.46 20.13
C ARG A 93 -12.26 -11.12 19.74
N ALA A 94 -12.10 -10.68 18.49
CA ALA A 94 -10.80 -10.30 17.95
C ALA A 94 -10.36 -8.93 18.51
N GLU A 95 -9.73 -8.95 19.68
CA GLU A 95 -9.18 -7.77 20.36
C GLU A 95 -7.66 -7.92 20.52
N VAL A 96 -6.90 -6.92 20.04
CA VAL A 96 -5.43 -6.90 20.07
C VAL A 96 -4.98 -5.54 20.61
N PRO A 97 -3.91 -5.43 21.42
CA PRO A 97 -3.39 -4.11 21.79
C PRO A 97 -2.83 -3.36 20.59
N SER A 98 -3.10 -2.06 20.48
CA SER A 98 -2.52 -1.21 19.44
C SER A 98 -1.03 -1.00 19.66
N LEU A 99 -0.25 -1.06 18.59
CA LEU A 99 1.19 -0.75 18.60
C LEU A 99 1.50 0.69 18.19
N VAL A 100 0.49 1.55 17.95
CA VAL A 100 0.69 2.94 17.49
C VAL A 100 1.55 3.79 18.43
N SER A 101 1.46 3.54 19.74
CA SER A 101 2.29 4.23 20.74
C SER A 101 3.79 3.91 20.62
N LEU A 102 4.12 2.74 20.06
CA LEU A 102 5.50 2.30 19.83
C LEU A 102 5.96 2.59 18.39
N TYR A 103 5.06 2.38 17.43
CA TYR A 103 5.29 2.51 16.00
C TYR A 103 4.15 3.34 15.37
N PRO A 104 4.28 4.67 15.30
CA PRO A 104 3.20 5.52 14.77
C PRO A 104 2.75 5.15 13.35
N GLY A 105 3.64 4.54 12.55
CA GLY A 105 3.36 4.12 11.17
C GLY A 105 2.28 3.03 11.02
N VAL A 106 1.94 2.29 12.09
CA VAL A 106 0.93 1.22 12.01
C VAL A 106 -0.51 1.74 12.08
N GLU A 107 -0.71 3.03 12.38
CA GLU A 107 -2.04 3.63 12.62
C GLU A 107 -3.02 3.36 11.46
N PHE A 108 -2.58 3.49 10.21
CA PHE A 108 -3.45 3.21 9.06
C PHE A 108 -3.73 1.72 8.88
N GLN A 109 -2.74 0.87 9.15
CA GLN A 109 -2.80 -0.56 8.91
C GLN A 109 -3.69 -1.26 9.97
N GLU A 110 -3.61 -0.82 11.23
CA GLU A 110 -4.51 -1.28 12.30
C GLU A 110 -5.96 -0.84 12.03
N ARG A 111 -6.16 0.40 11.53
CA ARG A 111 -7.49 0.84 11.09
C ARG A 111 -8.03 0.05 9.91
N GLU A 112 -7.21 -0.27 8.93
CA GLU A 112 -7.60 -1.09 7.78
C GLU A 112 -8.01 -2.50 8.23
N ALA A 113 -7.22 -3.14 9.09
CA ALA A 113 -7.56 -4.43 9.67
C ALA A 113 -8.86 -4.38 10.50
N TRP A 114 -9.10 -3.29 11.22
CA TRP A 114 -10.39 -3.07 11.89
C TRP A 114 -11.54 -2.89 10.89
N ASP A 115 -11.37 -2.05 9.88
CA ASP A 115 -12.42 -1.69 8.92
C ASP A 115 -12.85 -2.90 8.10
N LEU A 116 -11.86 -3.66 7.59
CA LEU A 116 -12.06 -4.75 6.66
C LEU A 116 -12.26 -6.13 7.30
N LEU A 117 -11.66 -6.41 8.46
CA LEU A 117 -11.72 -7.71 9.16
C LEU A 117 -12.38 -7.63 10.55
N GLY A 118 -12.59 -6.43 11.11
CA GLY A 118 -13.23 -6.25 12.41
C GLY A 118 -12.34 -6.60 13.60
N ILE A 119 -11.02 -6.54 13.44
CA ILE A 119 -10.06 -6.70 14.53
C ILE A 119 -10.02 -5.39 15.32
N LYS A 120 -10.36 -5.41 16.60
CA LYS A 120 -10.36 -4.21 17.45
C LYS A 120 -8.97 -4.02 18.06
N PHE A 121 -8.40 -2.84 17.83
CA PHE A 121 -7.13 -2.44 18.42
C PHE A 121 -7.37 -1.58 19.66
N ASN A 122 -7.06 -2.13 20.84
CA ASN A 122 -7.24 -1.42 22.12
C ASN A 122 -6.24 -0.27 22.22
N ASP A 123 -6.69 0.87 22.75
CA ASP A 123 -5.90 2.10 22.91
C ASP A 123 -5.43 2.75 21.60
N HIS A 124 -5.99 2.35 20.45
CA HIS A 124 -5.73 3.00 19.17
C HIS A 124 -6.28 4.44 19.15
N PRO A 125 -5.50 5.46 18.74
CA PRO A 125 -5.87 6.87 18.90
C PRO A 125 -7.03 7.34 18.00
N ASP A 126 -7.26 6.64 16.87
CA ASP A 126 -8.29 6.99 15.87
C ASP A 126 -8.87 5.73 15.18
N LEU A 127 -9.58 4.85 15.89
CA LEU A 127 -10.09 3.59 15.32
C LEU A 127 -11.44 3.77 14.58
N ARG A 128 -11.46 4.67 13.59
CA ARG A 128 -12.61 4.89 12.68
C ARG A 128 -12.37 4.24 11.32
N ARG A 129 -13.45 4.07 10.54
CA ARG A 129 -13.39 3.57 9.13
C ARG A 129 -12.46 4.43 8.31
N ILE A 130 -11.73 3.76 7.41
CA ILE A 130 -10.66 4.35 6.61
C ILE A 130 -10.87 4.10 5.13
N LEU A 131 -11.51 2.98 4.76
CA LEU A 131 -11.81 2.59 3.39
C LEU A 131 -13.32 2.48 3.15
N MET A 132 -14.06 2.01 4.15
CA MET A 132 -15.52 1.90 4.06
C MET A 132 -16.19 3.17 4.58
N TRP A 133 -17.36 3.47 4.02
CA TRP A 133 -18.17 4.60 4.47
C TRP A 133 -18.71 4.35 5.89
N GLU A 134 -18.98 5.40 6.68
CA GLU A 134 -19.12 5.29 8.14
C GLU A 134 -20.24 4.34 8.60
N GLY A 135 -21.35 4.25 7.85
CA GLY A 135 -22.46 3.36 8.18
C GLY A 135 -22.40 1.99 7.53
N PHE A 136 -21.29 1.62 6.88
CA PHE A 136 -21.14 0.28 6.29
C PHE A 136 -21.34 -0.77 7.37
N SER A 137 -22.25 -1.72 7.15
CA SER A 137 -22.52 -2.79 8.12
C SER A 137 -21.62 -4.00 7.83
N GLY A 138 -20.78 -4.35 8.80
CA GLY A 138 -19.89 -5.52 8.71
C GLY A 138 -18.47 -5.23 8.21
N HIS A 139 -17.81 -6.29 7.72
CA HIS A 139 -16.37 -6.37 7.47
C HIS A 139 -16.11 -7.26 6.22
N PRO A 140 -15.84 -6.66 5.05
CA PRO A 140 -15.91 -7.37 3.75
C PRO A 140 -14.82 -8.44 3.54
N LEU A 141 -13.70 -8.38 4.26
CA LEU A 141 -12.62 -9.36 4.14
C LEU A 141 -12.77 -10.56 5.10
N ARG A 142 -13.81 -10.59 5.93
CA ARG A 142 -14.14 -11.81 6.68
C ARG A 142 -14.57 -12.92 5.71
N LYS A 143 -14.21 -14.18 6.01
CA LYS A 143 -14.49 -15.31 5.12
C LYS A 143 -15.97 -15.73 5.09
N ASP A 144 -16.73 -15.37 6.11
CA ASP A 144 -18.19 -15.50 6.18
C ASP A 144 -18.93 -14.26 5.66
N TRP A 145 -18.20 -13.28 5.08
CA TRP A 145 -18.84 -12.16 4.42
C TRP A 145 -19.46 -12.62 3.10
N HIS A 146 -20.79 -12.51 3.03
CA HIS A 146 -21.55 -12.80 1.84
C HIS A 146 -21.79 -11.51 1.06
N GLU A 147 -21.24 -11.43 -0.15
CA GLU A 147 -21.55 -10.33 -1.07
C GLU A 147 -23.00 -10.45 -1.53
N ALA A 148 -23.75 -9.34 -1.50
CA ALA A 148 -25.17 -9.31 -1.87
C ALA A 148 -25.48 -9.88 -3.28
N TYR A 149 -24.49 -9.94 -4.18
CA TYR A 149 -24.66 -10.45 -5.53
C TYR A 149 -24.48 -11.98 -5.68
N PHE A 150 -23.98 -12.69 -4.66
CA PHE A 150 -23.47 -14.07 -4.84
C PHE A 150 -24.34 -15.20 -4.27
N GLU A 151 -25.45 -14.88 -3.61
CA GLU A 151 -26.30 -15.90 -2.95
C GLU A 151 -27.68 -16.14 -3.60
N GLU A 152 -28.02 -15.47 -4.70
CA GLU A 152 -29.24 -15.79 -5.45
C GLU A 152 -28.97 -16.87 -6.52
N GLU A 153 -29.87 -17.86 -6.62
CA GLU A 153 -29.77 -19.04 -7.52
C GLU A 153 -29.79 -18.73 -9.05
N GLY A 154 -29.70 -17.45 -9.46
CA GLY A 154 -29.68 -17.06 -10.87
C GLY A 154 -28.84 -15.81 -11.15
N LYS A 155 -28.16 -15.76 -12.31
CA LYS A 155 -27.56 -14.52 -12.81
C LYS A 155 -28.65 -13.44 -12.92
N PRO A 156 -28.44 -12.18 -12.48
CA PRO A 156 -29.51 -11.20 -12.51
C PRO A 156 -30.00 -10.79 -13.92
N PHE A 157 -29.26 -11.00 -15.03
CA PHE A 157 -29.75 -10.59 -16.36
C PHE A 157 -29.36 -11.51 -17.55
N LYS A 158 -30.31 -11.74 -18.48
CA LYS A 158 -30.07 -12.00 -19.92
C LYS A 158 -29.74 -10.67 -20.64
N ASN A 159 -29.23 -10.72 -21.89
CA ASN A 159 -28.72 -9.58 -22.67
C ASN A 159 -29.58 -8.30 -22.52
N ARG A 160 -28.90 -7.15 -22.37
CA ARG A 160 -29.49 -5.98 -21.73
C ARG A 160 -30.59 -5.28 -22.51
N TRP A 161 -30.70 -5.33 -23.85
CA TRP A 161 -31.91 -4.86 -24.57
C TRP A 161 -32.33 -5.79 -25.71
N PRO A 162 -33.55 -6.35 -25.67
CA PRO A 162 -34.13 -6.98 -26.86
C PRO A 162 -34.91 -5.99 -27.75
N VAL A 163 -35.31 -4.79 -27.24
CA VAL A 163 -36.32 -3.92 -27.91
C VAL A 163 -36.15 -2.37 -27.79
N GLY A 164 -35.11 -1.83 -27.11
CA GLY A 164 -34.67 -0.42 -27.28
C GLY A 164 -35.54 0.75 -26.75
N LYS A 165 -35.77 0.86 -25.43
CA LYS A 165 -36.26 2.10 -24.77
C LYS A 165 -35.57 2.33 -23.42
N ILE A 166 -35.21 3.60 -23.14
CA ILE A 166 -34.37 4.02 -22.00
C ILE A 166 -35.21 4.47 -20.81
N ILE A 167 -34.78 4.03 -19.62
CA ILE A 167 -35.05 4.57 -18.28
C ILE A 167 -33.67 4.60 -17.58
N GLN A 168 -33.37 5.61 -16.74
CA GLN A 168 -32.06 5.74 -16.09
C GLN A 168 -31.82 4.61 -15.08
N ALA A 169 -30.55 4.28 -14.83
CA ALA A 169 -30.15 3.06 -14.13
C ALA A 169 -30.53 3.05 -12.65
N GLU A 170 -30.67 4.24 -12.05
CA GLU A 170 -31.08 4.44 -10.67
C GLU A 170 -32.60 4.20 -10.47
N ASP A 171 -33.42 4.37 -11.51
CA ASP A 171 -34.89 4.35 -11.42
C ASP A 171 -35.51 2.94 -11.38
N VAL A 172 -34.73 1.86 -11.58
CA VAL A 172 -35.25 0.48 -11.76
C VAL A 172 -34.67 -0.54 -10.80
N ASN A 173 -33.92 -0.13 -9.78
CA ASN A 173 -33.36 -1.02 -8.77
C ASN A 173 -34.47 -1.50 -7.79
N PRO A 174 -34.77 -2.82 -7.68
CA PRO A 174 -35.70 -3.31 -6.65
C PRO A 174 -35.17 -3.15 -5.22
N PHE A 175 -33.86 -2.88 -5.05
CA PHE A 175 -33.16 -2.96 -3.78
C PHE A 175 -32.71 -1.63 -3.17
N ASN A 176 -32.92 -0.46 -3.80
CA ASN A 176 -32.47 0.87 -3.32
C ASN A 176 -31.10 0.90 -2.58
N ASP A 177 -30.04 1.35 -3.26
CA ASP A 177 -28.64 1.42 -2.80
C ASP A 177 -28.01 0.08 -2.33
N ASN A 178 -26.74 -0.12 -2.71
CA ASN A 178 -25.90 -1.28 -2.32
C ASN A 178 -25.44 -1.19 -0.85
N ILE A 179 -26.35 -0.87 0.07
CA ILE A 179 -26.03 -0.50 1.44
C ILE A 179 -26.95 -1.26 2.40
N ALA A 180 -26.37 -2.21 3.14
CA ALA A 180 -27.02 -2.81 4.30
C ALA A 180 -26.83 -1.88 5.51
N TYR A 181 -27.93 -1.32 6.02
CA TYR A 181 -27.92 -0.50 7.22
C TYR A 181 -28.10 -1.36 8.49
N PRO A 182 -27.48 -0.99 9.62
CA PRO A 182 -27.71 -1.68 10.91
C PRO A 182 -29.19 -1.71 11.31
N LEU A 183 -29.58 -2.74 12.08
CA LEU A 183 -30.96 -2.88 12.56
C LEU A 183 -31.35 -1.65 13.43
N GLY A 184 -32.35 -0.88 13.00
CA GLY A 184 -32.78 0.35 13.68
C GLY A 184 -32.06 1.63 13.26
N PHE A 185 -31.26 1.59 12.19
CA PHE A 185 -30.65 2.77 11.59
C PHE A 185 -31.72 3.63 10.88
N ASP A 186 -31.81 4.90 11.28
CA ASP A 186 -32.72 5.90 10.70
C ASP A 186 -31.88 6.92 9.92
N ALA A 187 -31.93 6.82 8.58
CA ALA A 187 -31.14 7.66 7.69
C ALA A 187 -31.48 9.15 7.81
N GLU A 188 -32.72 9.52 8.16
CA GLU A 188 -33.13 10.91 8.29
C GLU A 188 -32.64 11.55 9.60
N LYS A 189 -32.32 10.74 10.60
CA LYS A 189 -31.76 11.19 11.90
C LYS A 189 -30.25 11.05 11.98
N TRP A 190 -29.62 10.37 11.02
CA TRP A 190 -28.19 10.17 11.01
C TRP A 190 -27.47 11.45 10.58
N ILE A 191 -26.70 12.02 11.50
CA ILE A 191 -25.80 13.13 11.20
C ILE A 191 -24.41 12.48 11.00
N PRO A 192 -23.83 12.55 9.80
CA PRO A 192 -22.48 12.05 9.57
C PRO A 192 -21.51 12.76 10.53
N GLU A 193 -20.79 12.01 11.36
CA GLU A 193 -19.71 12.58 12.19
C GLU A 193 -18.57 13.15 11.31
N GLY A 194 -18.45 12.64 10.08
CA GLY A 194 -17.68 13.17 8.95
C GLY A 194 -16.40 13.92 9.31
N ASP A 195 -16.30 15.13 8.77
CA ASP A 195 -15.16 16.03 8.95
C ASP A 195 -15.02 16.55 10.39
N ALA A 196 -16.09 16.59 11.18
CA ALA A 196 -16.04 17.09 12.56
C ALA A 196 -15.22 16.17 13.47
N ALA A 197 -15.36 14.85 13.32
CA ALA A 197 -14.52 13.89 14.03
C ALA A 197 -13.06 13.92 13.55
N LEU A 198 -12.83 14.21 12.26
CA LEU A 198 -11.47 14.40 11.71
C LEU A 198 -10.79 15.63 12.33
N TYR A 199 -11.47 16.77 12.36
CA TYR A 199 -10.95 18.00 12.98
C TYR A 199 -10.83 17.88 14.50
N GLY A 200 -11.74 17.15 15.15
CA GLY A 200 -11.68 16.86 16.58
C GLY A 200 -10.46 16.01 16.97
N ALA A 201 -10.09 15.02 16.15
CA ALA A 201 -8.87 14.23 16.36
C ALA A 201 -7.60 15.10 16.22
N LEU A 202 -7.62 16.06 15.30
CA LEU A 202 -6.53 17.01 15.06
C LEU A 202 -6.39 18.05 16.21
N ALA A 203 -7.50 18.52 16.80
CA ALA A 203 -7.52 19.55 17.84
C ALA A 203 -6.91 19.12 19.20
N LYS A 204 -6.47 17.85 19.34
CA LYS A 204 -5.80 17.35 20.56
C LYS A 204 -4.39 17.93 20.76
N TYR A 205 -3.78 18.51 19.73
CA TYR A 205 -2.48 19.15 19.81
C TYR A 205 -2.64 20.62 20.21
N LYS A 206 -2.48 20.92 21.50
CA LYS A 206 -2.32 22.29 22.00
C LYS A 206 -0.85 22.64 22.01
N THR A 207 -0.42 23.59 21.20
CA THR A 207 0.88 24.25 21.39
C THR A 207 0.71 25.38 22.39
N SER A 208 1.45 25.33 23.50
CA SER A 208 1.66 26.49 24.36
C SER A 208 2.90 27.22 23.85
N ASP A 209 2.73 28.41 23.31
CA ASP A 209 3.86 29.26 22.95
C ASP A 209 4.62 29.69 24.23
N GLU A 210 5.96 29.72 24.21
CA GLU A 210 6.80 30.11 25.37
C GLU A 210 6.50 31.53 25.88
N THR A 211 5.81 32.34 25.06
CA THR A 211 5.41 33.72 25.34
C THR A 211 4.04 33.83 26.04
N GLY A 212 3.29 32.73 26.17
CA GLY A 212 1.97 32.71 26.81
C GLY A 212 0.84 33.39 26.02
N LEU A 213 1.09 33.78 24.76
CA LEU A 213 0.06 34.27 23.84
C LEU A 213 -0.59 33.09 23.11
N ASN A 214 -1.92 33.05 23.11
CA ASN A 214 -2.66 32.06 22.32
C ASN A 214 -2.69 32.52 20.85
N THR A 215 -2.10 31.73 19.95
CA THR A 215 -2.23 31.88 18.51
C THR A 215 -3.47 31.15 18.00
N ASP A 216 -4.15 31.73 17.00
CA ASP A 216 -5.30 31.09 16.38
C ASP A 216 -4.82 30.01 15.39
N HIS A 217 -5.33 28.79 15.57
CA HIS A 217 -5.05 27.67 14.68
C HIS A 217 -6.02 27.67 13.50
N ILE A 218 -5.47 27.52 12.29
CA ILE A 218 -6.26 27.41 11.06
C ILE A 218 -6.22 25.97 10.58
N VAL A 219 -7.40 25.41 10.30
CA VAL A 219 -7.52 24.11 9.65
C VAL A 219 -7.60 24.30 8.14
N VAL A 220 -6.69 23.70 7.40
CA VAL A 220 -6.66 23.71 5.93
C VAL A 220 -6.78 22.29 5.40
N ASN A 221 -7.70 22.09 4.46
CA ASN A 221 -7.77 20.85 3.69
C ASN A 221 -7.02 21.01 2.38
N MET A 222 -5.98 20.20 2.19
CA MET A 222 -5.26 20.09 0.94
C MET A 222 -5.77 18.85 0.18
N GLY A 223 -6.37 19.04 -0.99
CA GLY A 223 -7.01 17.98 -1.78
C GLY A 223 -8.52 17.83 -1.51
N PRO A 224 -9.19 16.79 -2.06
CA PRO A 224 -8.62 15.67 -2.81
C PRO A 224 -8.18 16.03 -4.22
N GLN A 225 -8.64 17.16 -4.76
CA GLN A 225 -8.20 17.72 -6.03
C GLN A 225 -7.15 18.81 -5.78
N HIS A 226 -5.88 18.49 -5.97
CA HIS A 226 -4.79 19.46 -5.95
C HIS A 226 -3.66 18.99 -6.89
N PRO A 227 -2.99 19.88 -7.65
CA PRO A 227 -1.93 19.45 -8.57
C PRO A 227 -0.79 18.67 -7.90
N SER A 228 -0.36 19.10 -6.71
CA SER A 228 0.75 18.47 -5.96
C SER A 228 0.38 17.21 -5.18
N THR A 229 -0.88 16.74 -5.23
CA THR A 229 -1.29 15.51 -4.53
C THR A 229 -1.17 14.25 -5.41
N HIS A 230 -0.73 14.40 -6.68
CA HIS A 230 -0.43 13.31 -7.62
C HIS A 230 -1.42 12.15 -7.59
N GLY A 231 -2.70 12.47 -7.78
CA GLY A 231 -3.80 11.53 -7.65
C GLY A 231 -4.87 12.09 -6.72
N VAL A 232 -5.64 11.20 -6.11
CA VAL A 232 -6.74 11.57 -5.21
C VAL A 232 -6.28 11.37 -3.78
N PHE A 233 -5.78 12.44 -3.17
CA PHE A 233 -5.23 12.41 -1.83
C PHE A 233 -5.62 13.68 -1.09
N ARG A 234 -6.16 13.53 0.12
CA ARG A 234 -6.58 14.64 0.97
C ARG A 234 -5.77 14.61 2.25
N VAL A 235 -5.27 15.77 2.68
CA VAL A 235 -4.62 15.95 3.98
C VAL A 235 -5.31 17.10 4.70
N ALA A 236 -5.82 16.85 5.90
CA ALA A 236 -6.27 17.89 6.80
C ALA A 236 -5.10 18.34 7.67
N VAL A 237 -4.75 19.62 7.61
CA VAL A 237 -3.57 20.20 8.25
C VAL A 237 -4.01 21.28 9.23
N ILE A 238 -3.45 21.27 10.45
CA ILE A 238 -3.51 22.41 11.38
C ILE A 238 -2.26 23.25 11.18
N LEU A 239 -2.47 24.53 10.91
CA LEU A 239 -1.43 25.53 10.78
C LEU A 239 -1.46 26.50 11.96
N ASP A 240 -0.27 26.86 12.44
CA ASP A 240 -0.01 28.04 13.23
C ASP A 240 0.83 29.01 12.39
N GLY A 241 0.16 30.02 11.83
CA GLY A 241 0.73 30.85 10.76
C GLY A 241 1.12 30.01 9.54
N GLU A 242 2.43 29.88 9.30
CA GLU A 242 3.00 29.08 8.21
C GLU A 242 3.51 27.70 8.67
N LYS A 243 3.50 27.43 9.98
CA LYS A 243 4.06 26.20 10.55
C LYS A 243 2.98 25.12 10.66
N ILE A 244 3.29 23.94 10.13
CA ILE A 244 2.45 22.76 10.30
C ILE A 244 2.61 22.25 11.74
N VAL A 245 1.52 22.24 12.50
CA VAL A 245 1.48 21.72 13.88
C VAL A 245 1.11 20.25 13.90
N SER A 246 0.10 19.88 13.10
CA SER A 246 -0.37 18.50 12.98
C SER A 246 -1.01 18.30 11.61
N LEU A 247 -0.92 17.08 11.08
CA LEU A 247 -1.58 16.70 9.84
C LEU A 247 -2.22 15.32 9.99
N LYS A 248 -3.31 15.10 9.25
CA LYS A 248 -3.99 13.80 9.15
C LYS A 248 -4.32 13.53 7.68
N PRO A 249 -3.68 12.54 7.05
CA PRO A 249 -4.05 12.12 5.71
C PRO A 249 -5.37 11.35 5.74
N VAL A 250 -6.21 11.61 4.75
CA VAL A 250 -7.47 10.91 4.50
C VAL A 250 -7.27 10.03 3.28
N MET A 251 -7.28 8.72 3.52
CA MET A 251 -7.06 7.67 2.53
C MET A 251 -8.39 7.09 2.03
N GLY A 252 -8.32 6.18 1.06
CA GLY A 252 -9.46 5.39 0.61
C GLY A 252 -10.13 5.86 -0.69
N TYR A 253 -9.84 7.06 -1.19
CA TYR A 253 -10.46 7.58 -2.43
C TYR A 253 -10.23 6.71 -3.68
N LEU A 254 -9.11 5.96 -3.73
CA LEU A 254 -8.79 5.03 -4.82
C LEU A 254 -8.92 3.56 -4.39
N HIS A 255 -9.51 3.30 -3.23
CA HIS A 255 -9.74 1.93 -2.76
C HIS A 255 -10.76 1.25 -3.67
N ARG A 256 -10.36 0.12 -4.28
CA ARG A 256 -11.17 -0.67 -5.21
C ARG A 256 -11.32 -2.13 -4.78
N THR A 257 -10.94 -2.42 -3.53
CA THR A 257 -11.08 -3.75 -2.91
C THR A 257 -10.46 -4.87 -3.76
N HIS A 258 -9.24 -4.65 -4.27
CA HIS A 258 -8.50 -5.61 -5.08
C HIS A 258 -8.31 -6.96 -4.38
N GLU A 259 -8.13 -6.95 -3.06
CA GLU A 259 -7.96 -8.15 -2.25
C GLU A 259 -9.20 -9.04 -2.28
N LYS A 260 -10.39 -8.45 -2.10
CA LYS A 260 -11.66 -9.19 -2.17
C LYS A 260 -11.92 -9.74 -3.57
N ILE A 261 -11.65 -8.94 -4.60
CA ILE A 261 -11.71 -9.39 -6.00
C ILE A 261 -10.75 -10.56 -6.21
N GLY A 262 -9.58 -10.51 -5.57
CA GLY A 262 -8.56 -11.54 -5.58
C GLY A 262 -9.04 -12.90 -5.05
N GLU A 263 -9.85 -12.91 -3.99
CA GLU A 263 -10.40 -14.14 -3.39
C GLU A 263 -11.30 -14.92 -4.35
N ARG A 264 -12.06 -14.21 -5.21
CA ARG A 264 -12.99 -14.81 -6.17
C ARG A 264 -12.29 -15.37 -7.40
N ASN A 265 -11.17 -14.77 -7.77
CA ASN A 265 -10.49 -15.04 -9.02
C ASN A 265 -9.45 -16.15 -8.84
N THR A 266 -9.18 -16.89 -9.91
CA THR A 266 -8.00 -17.76 -9.96
C THR A 266 -6.71 -16.94 -9.91
N PHE A 267 -5.61 -17.56 -9.47
CA PHE A 267 -4.31 -16.88 -9.39
C PHE A 267 -3.91 -16.18 -10.69
N LEU A 268 -4.17 -16.80 -11.85
CA LEU A 268 -3.85 -16.21 -13.15
C LEU A 268 -4.74 -15.01 -13.51
N GLN A 269 -6.03 -15.07 -13.16
CA GLN A 269 -6.97 -13.96 -13.36
C GLN A 269 -6.62 -12.73 -12.50
N ASN A 270 -5.84 -12.91 -11.43
CA ASN A 270 -5.35 -11.82 -10.60
C ASN A 270 -4.13 -11.08 -11.16
N MET A 271 -3.39 -11.66 -12.11
CA MET A 271 -2.21 -11.02 -12.70
C MET A 271 -2.48 -9.62 -13.32
N PRO A 272 -3.58 -9.38 -14.04
CA PRO A 272 -3.87 -8.02 -14.55
C PRO A 272 -4.19 -7.01 -13.45
N TYR A 273 -4.58 -7.45 -12.25
CA TYR A 273 -4.87 -6.54 -11.14
C TYR A 273 -3.59 -6.08 -10.45
N THR A 274 -2.55 -6.93 -10.39
CA THR A 274 -1.24 -6.55 -9.86
C THR A 274 -0.57 -5.45 -10.69
N ASP A 275 -0.78 -5.43 -12.01
CA ASP A 275 -0.37 -4.33 -12.90
C ASP A 275 -0.93 -2.95 -12.48
N ARG A 276 -2.08 -2.93 -11.79
CA ARG A 276 -2.84 -1.72 -11.48
C ARG A 276 -2.67 -1.21 -10.05
N LEU A 277 -1.83 -1.87 -9.26
CA LEU A 277 -1.53 -1.46 -7.89
C LEU A 277 -0.64 -0.20 -7.91
N ASP A 278 0.61 -0.36 -8.33
CA ASP A 278 1.43 0.75 -8.81
C ASP A 278 1.35 0.80 -10.35
N TYR A 279 0.55 1.74 -10.86
CA TYR A 279 0.27 1.89 -12.28
C TYR A 279 1.47 2.39 -13.10
N LEU A 280 2.55 2.85 -12.46
CA LEU A 280 3.81 3.18 -13.13
C LEU A 280 4.72 1.95 -13.26
N SER A 281 4.59 0.98 -12.33
CA SER A 281 5.50 -0.17 -12.21
C SER A 281 4.85 -1.53 -12.48
N SER A 282 4.03 -1.63 -13.53
CA SER A 282 3.27 -2.85 -13.89
C SER A 282 4.13 -4.14 -13.87
N MET A 283 5.26 -4.17 -14.57
CA MET A 283 6.09 -5.37 -14.65
C MET A 283 6.67 -5.78 -13.30
N SER A 284 7.10 -4.81 -12.47
CA SER A 284 7.66 -5.09 -11.15
C SER A 284 6.62 -5.64 -10.18
N ASN A 285 5.38 -5.14 -10.24
CA ASN A 285 4.28 -5.66 -9.42
C ASN A 285 3.94 -7.10 -9.82
N ASN A 286 3.83 -7.37 -11.12
CA ASN A 286 3.64 -8.73 -11.61
C ASN A 286 4.80 -9.63 -11.23
N PHE A 287 6.04 -9.10 -11.16
CA PHE A 287 7.18 -9.90 -10.77
C PHE A 287 7.08 -10.38 -9.34
N GLY A 288 6.73 -9.49 -8.40
CA GLY A 288 6.53 -9.84 -6.99
C GLY A 288 5.46 -10.92 -6.84
N TYR A 289 4.33 -10.77 -7.54
CA TYR A 289 3.25 -11.75 -7.50
C TYR A 289 3.62 -13.09 -8.16
N ALA A 290 4.29 -13.05 -9.31
CA ALA A 290 4.78 -14.26 -9.98
C ALA A 290 5.75 -15.04 -9.10
N LEU A 291 6.71 -14.36 -8.47
CA LEU A 291 7.67 -14.97 -7.54
C LEU A 291 6.98 -15.58 -6.32
N ALA A 292 5.96 -14.89 -5.77
CA ALA A 292 5.20 -15.41 -4.64
C ALA A 292 4.51 -16.73 -4.99
N VAL A 293 3.79 -16.78 -6.13
CA VAL A 293 3.11 -17.98 -6.58
C VAL A 293 4.09 -19.08 -6.96
N GLU A 294 5.17 -18.76 -7.70
CA GLU A 294 6.22 -19.70 -8.11
C GLU A 294 6.89 -20.40 -6.91
N LYS A 295 7.13 -19.65 -5.82
CA LYS A 295 7.63 -20.21 -4.55
C LYS A 295 6.61 -21.14 -3.89
N LEU A 296 5.32 -20.80 -3.91
CA LEU A 296 4.27 -21.64 -3.32
C LEU A 296 4.12 -22.99 -4.03
N ILE A 297 4.23 -23.01 -5.36
CA ILE A 297 4.15 -24.25 -6.16
C ILE A 297 5.50 -24.91 -6.42
N ASN A 298 6.60 -24.30 -5.93
CA ASN A 298 7.98 -24.77 -6.05
C ASN A 298 8.40 -25.08 -7.50
N ILE A 299 8.21 -24.13 -8.42
CA ILE A 299 8.64 -24.28 -9.83
C ILE A 299 9.90 -23.47 -10.14
N ALA A 300 10.79 -24.06 -10.95
CA ALA A 300 11.96 -23.37 -11.47
C ALA A 300 11.63 -22.66 -12.80
N VAL A 301 12.06 -21.41 -12.94
CA VAL A 301 11.89 -20.61 -14.15
C VAL A 301 13.08 -20.83 -15.09
N PRO A 302 12.88 -20.96 -16.41
CA PRO A 302 13.99 -21.06 -17.36
C PRO A 302 14.91 -19.84 -17.30
N GLU A 303 16.23 -20.07 -17.38
CA GLU A 303 17.26 -19.03 -17.25
C GLU A 303 17.02 -17.83 -18.17
N ARG A 304 16.67 -18.07 -19.45
CA ARG A 304 16.37 -17.00 -20.41
C ARG A 304 15.20 -16.13 -19.95
N ALA A 305 14.13 -16.73 -19.43
CA ALA A 305 12.96 -15.99 -18.97
C ALA A 305 13.29 -15.15 -17.72
N ASP A 306 14.17 -15.64 -16.86
CA ASP A 306 14.62 -14.92 -15.68
C ASP A 306 15.44 -13.66 -16.05
N TYR A 307 16.39 -13.77 -16.98
CA TYR A 307 17.12 -12.61 -17.50
C TYR A 307 16.18 -11.58 -18.16
N ILE A 308 15.20 -12.03 -18.94
CA ILE A 308 14.21 -11.13 -19.56
C ILE A 308 13.42 -10.39 -18.48
N ARG A 309 12.98 -11.08 -17.42
CA ARG A 309 12.25 -10.47 -16.31
C ARG A 309 13.09 -9.41 -15.60
N ILE A 310 14.35 -9.71 -15.31
CA ILE A 310 15.26 -8.76 -14.67
C ILE A 310 15.44 -7.52 -15.54
N MET A 311 15.71 -7.69 -16.85
CA MET A 311 15.83 -6.55 -17.77
C MET A 311 14.57 -5.68 -17.79
N MET A 312 13.38 -6.29 -17.87
CA MET A 312 12.12 -5.55 -17.89
C MET A 312 11.80 -4.89 -16.55
N ALA A 313 12.14 -5.51 -15.42
CA ALA A 313 11.99 -4.94 -14.09
C ALA A 313 12.91 -3.73 -13.88
N GLU A 314 14.16 -3.79 -14.35
CA GLU A 314 15.09 -2.66 -14.25
C GLU A 314 14.72 -1.51 -15.20
N LEU A 315 14.24 -1.80 -16.42
CA LEU A 315 13.64 -0.78 -17.27
C LEU A 315 12.41 -0.12 -16.61
N THR A 316 11.60 -0.91 -15.91
CA THR A 316 10.45 -0.40 -15.14
C THR A 316 10.91 0.49 -13.99
N ARG A 317 11.98 0.12 -13.28
CA ARG A 317 12.60 0.94 -12.23
C ARG A 317 13.05 2.30 -12.78
N ILE A 318 13.74 2.32 -13.91
CA ILE A 318 14.21 3.55 -14.56
C ILE A 318 13.01 4.42 -14.97
N SER A 319 12.01 3.83 -15.63
CA SER A 319 10.76 4.51 -16.01
C SER A 319 10.04 5.16 -14.80
N ASN A 320 9.98 4.44 -13.68
CA ASN A 320 9.40 4.95 -12.44
C ASN A 320 10.21 6.14 -11.89
N HIS A 321 11.54 6.03 -11.81
CA HIS A 321 12.39 7.14 -11.37
C HIS A 321 12.33 8.36 -12.28
N CYS A 322 12.22 8.20 -13.60
CA CYS A 322 12.00 9.30 -14.52
C CYS A 322 10.72 10.08 -14.18
N MET A 323 9.62 9.38 -13.91
CA MET A 323 8.36 10.01 -13.49
C MET A 323 8.48 10.66 -12.10
N ALA A 324 9.09 9.98 -11.14
CA ALA A 324 9.25 10.47 -9.78
C ALA A 324 10.10 11.76 -9.73
N LEU A 325 11.26 11.77 -10.38
CA LEU A 325 12.13 12.94 -10.46
C LEU A 325 11.46 14.08 -11.24
N GLY A 326 10.86 13.77 -12.40
CA GLY A 326 10.16 14.78 -13.20
C GLY A 326 9.05 15.47 -12.43
N SER A 327 8.24 14.70 -11.69
CA SER A 327 7.15 15.21 -10.87
C SER A 327 7.66 16.02 -9.68
N LEU A 328 8.70 15.53 -8.98
CA LEU A 328 9.34 16.24 -7.87
C LEU A 328 9.83 17.63 -8.31
N PHE A 329 10.59 17.72 -9.41
CA PHE A 329 11.10 19.01 -9.89
C PHE A 329 10.00 19.94 -10.38
N ASN A 330 8.91 19.39 -10.92
CA ASN A 330 7.76 20.18 -11.31
C ASN A 330 7.10 20.83 -10.08
N ASP A 331 6.93 20.07 -8.99
CA ASP A 331 6.34 20.57 -7.75
C ASP A 331 7.24 21.55 -6.99
N LEU A 332 8.56 21.40 -7.12
CA LEU A 332 9.52 22.32 -6.52
C LEU A 332 9.58 23.69 -7.24
N GLY A 333 9.09 23.76 -8.49
CA GLY A 333 8.97 25.00 -9.26
C GLY A 333 9.87 25.11 -10.49
N THR A 334 10.66 24.08 -10.84
CA THR A 334 11.43 24.02 -12.11
C THR A 334 10.54 23.80 -13.34
N PHE A 335 9.23 23.76 -13.12
CA PHE A 335 8.10 23.83 -14.05
C PHE A 335 8.33 23.24 -15.46
N PHE A 336 7.78 22.04 -15.67
CA PHE A 336 7.72 21.28 -16.93
C PHE A 336 9.02 20.86 -17.62
N THR A 337 10.06 21.69 -17.73
CA THR A 337 11.25 21.36 -18.53
C THR A 337 11.89 20.01 -18.14
N PRO A 338 12.27 19.76 -16.88
CA PRO A 338 12.85 18.47 -16.50
C PRO A 338 11.84 17.32 -16.64
N LEU A 339 10.56 17.57 -16.37
CA LEU A 339 9.51 16.57 -16.52
C LEU A 339 9.39 16.10 -17.99
N ILE A 340 9.34 17.03 -18.95
CA ILE A 340 9.21 16.69 -20.37
C ILE A 340 10.44 15.91 -20.86
N TYR A 341 11.65 16.29 -20.43
CA TYR A 341 12.88 15.60 -20.83
C TYR A 341 12.94 14.17 -20.27
N LEU A 342 12.49 13.96 -19.03
CA LEU A 342 12.41 12.64 -18.43
C LEU A 342 11.26 11.80 -19.01
N LEU A 343 10.16 12.45 -19.42
CA LEU A 343 9.06 11.77 -20.13
C LEU A 343 9.51 11.26 -21.51
N GLU A 344 10.37 11.98 -22.23
CA GLU A 344 10.94 11.50 -23.50
C GLU A 344 11.65 10.14 -23.33
N GLU A 345 12.53 10.03 -22.33
CA GLU A 345 13.23 8.76 -22.05
C GLU A 345 12.27 7.67 -21.59
N ARG A 346 11.27 8.04 -20.80
CA ARG A 346 10.22 7.12 -20.39
C ARG A 346 9.47 6.58 -21.61
N GLU A 347 9.11 7.40 -22.59
CA GLU A 347 8.42 6.96 -23.80
C GLU A 347 9.25 5.94 -24.61
N LEU A 348 10.58 6.12 -24.69
CA LEU A 348 11.47 5.14 -25.33
C LEU A 348 11.45 3.77 -24.62
N ILE A 349 11.32 3.76 -23.29
CA ILE A 349 11.13 2.53 -22.50
C ILE A 349 9.75 1.93 -22.78
N LEU A 350 8.70 2.76 -22.87
CA LEU A 350 7.34 2.29 -23.15
C LEU A 350 7.21 1.67 -24.55
N ASP A 351 7.97 2.14 -25.53
CA ASP A 351 8.03 1.51 -26.87
C ASP A 351 8.58 0.08 -26.80
N ILE A 352 9.52 -0.20 -25.88
CA ILE A 352 10.00 -1.57 -25.62
C ILE A 352 8.90 -2.40 -24.98
N PHE A 353 8.16 -1.84 -24.01
CA PHE A 353 7.05 -2.53 -23.35
C PHE A 353 5.92 -2.86 -24.32
N GLU A 354 5.59 -1.95 -25.23
CA GLU A 354 4.65 -2.17 -26.32
C GLU A 354 5.14 -3.27 -27.25
N ALA A 355 6.41 -3.27 -27.65
CA ALA A 355 6.96 -4.30 -28.52
C ALA A 355 6.86 -5.70 -27.91
N VAL A 356 7.14 -5.86 -26.61
CA VAL A 356 7.14 -7.19 -25.97
C VAL A 356 5.76 -7.66 -25.55
N SER A 357 4.87 -6.75 -25.13
CA SER A 357 3.59 -7.10 -24.50
C SER A 357 2.35 -6.70 -25.31
N GLY A 358 2.48 -5.78 -26.27
CA GLY A 358 1.38 -5.16 -26.99
C GLY A 358 0.67 -4.04 -26.21
N SER A 359 1.18 -3.65 -25.04
CA SER A 359 0.63 -2.61 -24.18
C SER A 359 1.75 -1.77 -23.58
N ARG A 360 1.51 -0.45 -23.45
CA ARG A 360 2.53 0.49 -22.94
C ARG A 360 2.59 0.55 -21.42
N MET A 361 1.46 0.41 -20.72
CA MET A 361 1.39 0.56 -19.26
C MET A 361 0.96 -0.72 -18.55
N MET A 362 -0.18 -1.29 -18.94
CA MET A 362 -0.72 -2.51 -18.32
C MET A 362 -0.27 -3.71 -19.14
N CYS A 363 0.97 -4.12 -18.95
CA CYS A 363 1.66 -5.01 -19.88
C CYS A 363 1.26 -6.48 -19.71
N ASN A 364 0.94 -6.93 -18.49
CA ASN A 364 0.50 -8.29 -18.20
C ASN A 364 1.39 -9.38 -18.85
N TYR A 365 2.71 -9.11 -18.89
CA TYR A 365 3.68 -9.88 -19.67
C TYR A 365 4.33 -11.01 -18.87
N PHE A 366 4.57 -10.81 -17.58
CA PHE A 366 5.06 -11.87 -16.71
C PHE A 366 3.94 -12.88 -16.42
N ARG A 367 4.31 -14.16 -16.34
CA ARG A 367 3.43 -15.30 -16.10
C ARG A 367 4.09 -16.26 -15.14
N PHE A 368 3.32 -17.05 -14.40
CA PHE A 368 3.91 -18.10 -13.57
C PHE A 368 4.76 -19.04 -14.45
N GLY A 369 6.02 -19.23 -14.07
CA GLY A 369 7.01 -20.03 -14.81
C GLY A 369 7.83 -19.27 -15.86
N GLY A 370 7.64 -17.95 -16.03
CA GLY A 370 8.46 -17.13 -16.92
C GLY A 370 7.76 -15.92 -17.52
N VAL A 371 7.83 -15.80 -18.84
CA VAL A 371 7.25 -14.68 -19.61
C VAL A 371 6.22 -15.20 -20.60
N ALA A 372 5.25 -14.37 -20.97
CA ALA A 372 4.18 -14.77 -21.88
C ALA A 372 4.69 -15.10 -23.30
N ARG A 373 5.70 -14.37 -23.77
CA ARG A 373 6.32 -14.51 -25.10
C ARG A 373 7.80 -14.14 -24.99
N ASP A 374 8.62 -14.58 -25.94
CA ASP A 374 10.02 -14.14 -26.04
C ASP A 374 10.12 -12.76 -26.70
N LEU A 375 11.28 -12.12 -26.60
CA LEU A 375 11.56 -10.81 -27.20
C LEU A 375 11.42 -10.87 -28.72
N PRO A 376 10.69 -9.91 -29.34
CA PRO A 376 10.67 -9.75 -30.79
C PRO A 376 12.06 -9.41 -31.34
N GLU A 377 12.27 -9.73 -32.61
CA GLU A 377 13.51 -9.42 -33.33
C GLU A 377 13.87 -7.92 -33.23
N GLY A 378 15.15 -7.62 -33.01
CA GLY A 378 15.65 -6.25 -32.86
C GLY A 378 15.37 -5.57 -31.52
N THR A 379 14.50 -6.12 -30.66
CA THR A 379 14.18 -5.52 -29.35
C THR A 379 15.39 -5.50 -28.41
N LEU A 380 16.20 -6.56 -28.43
CA LEU A 380 17.39 -6.64 -27.59
C LEU A 380 18.42 -5.57 -27.95
N GLU A 381 18.60 -5.28 -29.24
CA GLU A 381 19.52 -4.22 -29.68
C GLU A 381 19.00 -2.83 -29.31
N LYS A 382 17.68 -2.61 -29.36
CA LYS A 382 17.06 -1.39 -28.82
C LYS A 382 17.32 -1.22 -27.32
N ILE A 383 17.15 -2.29 -26.53
CA ILE A 383 17.42 -2.27 -25.08
C ILE A 383 18.89 -1.92 -24.82
N LYS A 384 19.82 -2.54 -25.55
CA LYS A 384 21.26 -2.24 -25.41
C LYS A 384 21.58 -0.80 -25.76
N GLY A 385 21.09 -0.29 -26.90
CA GLY A 385 21.30 1.10 -27.31
C GLY A 385 20.75 2.07 -26.27
N LEU A 386 19.56 1.78 -25.72
CA LEU A 386 18.97 2.59 -24.67
C LEU A 386 19.84 2.58 -23.38
N ALA A 387 20.21 1.39 -22.91
CA ALA A 387 20.91 1.20 -21.64
C ALA A 387 22.36 1.72 -21.68
N PHE A 388 23.08 1.52 -22.78
CA PHE A 388 24.50 1.85 -22.87
C PHE A 388 24.78 3.18 -23.55
N GLU A 389 23.91 3.67 -24.43
CA GLU A 389 24.18 4.88 -25.22
C GLU A 389 23.25 6.05 -24.90
N ARG A 390 21.98 5.82 -24.56
CA ARG A 390 21.00 6.93 -24.36
C ARG A 390 20.87 7.35 -22.90
N LEU A 391 20.48 6.42 -22.03
CA LEU A 391 20.14 6.72 -20.63
C LEU A 391 21.30 7.30 -19.83
N PRO A 392 22.55 6.78 -19.91
CA PRO A 392 23.67 7.36 -19.15
C PRO A 392 23.90 8.83 -19.50
N ARG A 393 23.90 9.18 -20.80
CA ARG A 393 24.06 10.57 -21.25
C ARG A 393 22.94 11.48 -20.75
N LYS A 394 21.69 11.00 -20.74
CA LYS A 394 20.57 11.81 -20.24
C LYS A 394 20.65 11.99 -18.73
N ILE A 395 21.05 10.95 -17.99
CA ILE A 395 21.27 11.05 -16.54
C ILE A 395 22.35 12.09 -16.25
N ASP A 396 23.49 12.05 -16.93
CA ASP A 396 24.56 13.04 -16.78
C ASP A 396 24.09 14.46 -17.12
N GLU A 397 23.25 14.62 -18.14
CA GLU A 397 22.66 15.90 -18.52
C GLU A 397 21.74 16.46 -17.42
N ILE A 398 20.85 15.62 -16.88
CA ILE A 398 19.91 16.01 -15.82
C ILE A 398 20.66 16.32 -14.52
N ASP A 399 21.65 15.50 -14.15
CA ASP A 399 22.50 15.72 -12.97
C ASP A 399 23.21 17.07 -13.06
N ARG A 400 23.84 17.37 -14.20
CA ARG A 400 24.51 18.64 -14.47
C ARG A 400 23.60 19.85 -14.29
N PHE A 401 22.31 19.74 -14.61
CA PHE A 401 21.38 20.87 -14.53
C PHE A 401 20.70 21.00 -13.17
N LEU A 402 20.48 19.91 -12.44
CA LEU A 402 19.56 19.88 -11.29
C LEU A 402 20.25 19.61 -9.95
N SER A 403 21.29 18.78 -9.91
CA SER A 403 21.88 18.34 -8.64
C SER A 403 22.53 19.48 -7.86
N GLU A 404 23.25 20.37 -8.57
CA GLU A 404 23.89 21.55 -7.99
C GLU A 404 23.08 22.84 -8.14
N ASN A 405 21.81 22.72 -8.57
CA ASN A 405 20.93 23.88 -8.71
C ASN A 405 20.62 24.49 -7.32
N GLU A 406 20.92 25.77 -7.14
CA GLU A 406 20.76 26.47 -5.86
C GLU A 406 19.32 26.43 -5.33
N ILE A 407 18.32 26.55 -6.21
CA ILE A 407 16.90 26.54 -5.83
C ILE A 407 16.50 25.14 -5.36
N VAL A 408 16.88 24.10 -6.11
CA VAL A 408 16.60 22.71 -5.74
C VAL A 408 17.25 22.39 -4.39
N ARG A 409 18.53 22.72 -4.23
CA ARG A 409 19.25 22.49 -2.97
C ARG A 409 18.64 23.24 -1.80
N ALA A 410 18.29 24.52 -1.97
CA ALA A 410 17.64 25.32 -0.92
C ALA A 410 16.27 24.78 -0.51
N ARG A 411 15.53 24.14 -1.43
CA ARG A 411 14.19 23.59 -1.17
C ARG A 411 14.20 22.17 -0.63
N CYS A 412 15.28 21.41 -0.82
CA CYS A 412 15.39 20.02 -0.38
C CYS A 412 16.25 19.84 0.88
N ILE A 413 17.34 20.62 1.04
CA ILE A 413 18.28 20.45 2.16
C ILE A 413 17.60 20.88 3.46
N GLY A 414 17.64 19.99 4.46
CA GLY A 414 17.05 20.23 5.79
C GLY A 414 15.53 19.96 5.87
N GLN A 415 14.92 19.45 4.79
CA GLN A 415 13.51 19.06 4.78
C GLN A 415 13.35 17.55 4.97
N GLY A 416 12.30 17.11 5.67
CA GLY A 416 11.95 15.70 5.80
C GLY A 416 13.03 14.82 6.42
N ILE A 417 13.77 15.36 7.40
CA ILE A 417 14.88 14.66 8.06
C ILE A 417 14.33 13.41 8.76
N LEU A 418 14.76 12.24 8.30
CA LEU A 418 14.56 10.96 8.97
C LEU A 418 15.86 10.61 9.69
N THR A 419 15.79 10.39 11.00
CA THR A 419 16.90 9.88 11.79
C THR A 419 17.22 8.45 11.38
N ALA A 420 18.44 7.99 11.67
CA ALA A 420 18.83 6.61 11.41
C ALA A 420 18.25 5.61 12.43
N GLU A 421 17.71 6.14 13.53
CA GLU A 421 16.77 5.50 14.46
C GLU A 421 15.35 5.89 14.03
#